data_AF-A0A4Q7PIP8-F1
#
_entry.id   AF-A0A4Q7PIP8-F1
#
_cell.length_a   1.000
_cell.length_b   1.000
_cell.length_c   1.000
_cell.angle_alpha   90.00
_cell.angle_beta   90.00
_cell.angle_gamma   90.00
#
_symmetry.space_group_name_H-M   'P 1'
#
loop_
_entity.id
_entity.type
_entity.pdbx_description
1 polymer ?
#
loop_
_entity_poly.entity_id
_entity_poly.type
_entity_poly.pdbx_seq_one_letter_code
_entity_poly.pdbx_strand_id
1 'polypeptide(L)'
;MRKSTTDLSDSELLTLKCIWDAGRDLSAAEIRTSLKDNYDKAWEPPTVCTFLARIESKGYISVRRKPRGTGKGYLYHPLMDEAAYREQLQKKLMDAWFDGSISRFVETYLGSEKISEEEAGRLKELVSGLK
;
A
#
# COMPACT_ATOMS: atom_id res chain seq x y z
N MET A 1 15.37 -15.63 -8.93
CA MET A 1 14.28 -14.98 -9.69
C MET A 1 13.87 -13.72 -8.94
N ARG A 2 13.93 -12.54 -9.57
CA ARG A 2 13.37 -11.31 -8.99
C ARG A 2 11.85 -11.45 -9.04
N LYS A 3 11.18 -11.61 -7.90
CA LYS A 3 9.71 -11.62 -7.82
C LYS A 3 9.24 -10.19 -8.13
N SER A 4 8.23 -10.04 -8.99
CA SER A 4 7.57 -8.75 -9.24
C SER A 4 6.85 -8.30 -7.98
N THR A 5 7.37 -7.27 -7.31
CA THR A 5 6.89 -6.75 -6.02
C THR A 5 5.68 -5.80 -6.16
N THR A 6 4.84 -5.94 -7.18
CA THR A 6 3.65 -5.08 -7.37
C THR A 6 2.48 -5.85 -8.02
N ASP A 7 2.11 -6.96 -7.39
CA ASP A 7 1.03 -7.85 -7.87
C ASP A 7 -0.07 -8.06 -6.81
N LEU A 8 -0.19 -7.13 -5.85
CA LEU A 8 -1.28 -7.15 -4.87
C LEU A 8 -2.59 -6.72 -5.53
N SER A 9 -3.65 -7.50 -5.34
CA SER A 9 -5.02 -7.05 -5.63
C SER A 9 -5.44 -5.94 -4.68
N ASP A 10 -6.46 -5.16 -5.05
CA ASP A 10 -6.97 -4.05 -4.22
C ASP A 10 -7.28 -4.48 -2.77
N SER A 11 -7.92 -5.64 -2.59
CA SER A 11 -8.24 -6.16 -1.26
C SER A 11 -7.00 -6.55 -0.45
N GLU A 12 -5.98 -7.10 -1.11
CA GLU A 12 -4.71 -7.45 -0.45
C GLU A 12 -3.91 -6.21 -0.10
N LEU A 13 -3.86 -5.23 -1.01
CA LEU A 13 -3.21 -3.94 -0.77
C LEU A 13 -3.87 -3.20 0.40
N LEU A 14 -5.20 -3.18 0.45
CA LEU A 14 -5.95 -2.56 1.55
C LEU A 14 -5.67 -3.26 2.89
N THR A 15 -5.57 -4.59 2.88
CA THR A 15 -5.22 -5.40 4.05
C THR A 15 -3.81 -5.08 4.53
N LEU A 16 -2.84 -4.97 3.62
CA LEU A 16 -1.45 -4.60 3.94
C LEU A 16 -1.36 -3.16 4.45
N LYS A 17 -2.13 -2.24 3.86
CA LYS A 17 -2.21 -0.84 4.28
C LYS A 17 -2.67 -0.69 5.73
N CYS A 18 -3.63 -1.49 6.19
CA CYS A 18 -4.02 -1.51 7.60
C CYS A 18 -2.84 -1.83 8.54
N ILE A 19 -1.89 -2.66 8.11
CA ILE A 19 -0.70 -3.00 8.91
C ILE A 19 0.29 -1.83 8.92
N TRP A 20 0.49 -1.16 7.77
CA TRP A 20 1.32 0.04 7.69
C TRP A 20 0.76 1.20 8.51
N ASP A 21 -0.53 1.49 8.37
CA ASP A 21 -1.24 2.57 9.09
C ASP A 21 -1.12 2.40 10.62
N ALA A 22 -1.11 1.16 11.11
CA ALA A 22 -0.97 0.88 12.54
C ALA A 22 0.45 1.08 13.08
N GLY A 23 1.48 1.08 12.22
CA GLY A 23 2.89 1.24 12.62
C GLY A 23 3.42 0.13 13.53
N ARG A 24 2.70 -0.98 13.67
CA ARG A 24 3.06 -2.14 14.51
C ARG A 24 2.47 -3.43 13.96
N ASP A 25 2.94 -4.54 14.50
CA ASP A 25 2.37 -5.86 14.19
C ASP A 25 0.88 -5.92 14.61
N LEU A 26 0.06 -6.47 13.72
CA LEU A 26 -1.38 -6.65 13.93
C LEU A 26 -1.78 -8.12 13.89
N SER A 27 -2.81 -8.48 14.65
CA SER A 27 -3.51 -9.76 14.48
C SER A 27 -4.59 -9.67 13.41
N ALA A 28 -5.01 -10.81 12.85
CA ALA A 28 -6.08 -10.86 11.84
C ALA A 28 -7.39 -10.20 12.31
N ALA A 29 -7.69 -10.27 13.62
CA ALA A 29 -8.87 -9.62 14.19
C ALA A 29 -8.73 -8.09 14.17
N GLU A 30 -7.57 -7.54 14.54
CA GLU A 30 -7.30 -6.09 14.48
C GLU A 30 -7.34 -5.58 13.04
N ILE A 31 -6.78 -6.35 12.11
CA ILE A 31 -6.82 -6.01 10.68
C ILE A 31 -8.26 -5.97 10.17
N ARG A 32 -9.08 -6.95 10.53
CA ARG A 32 -10.52 -6.97 10.19
C ARG A 32 -11.25 -5.76 10.75
N THR A 33 -10.98 -5.38 11.99
CA THR A 33 -11.57 -4.18 12.60
C THR A 33 -11.13 -2.92 11.85
N SER A 34 -9.83 -2.76 11.55
CA SER A 34 -9.32 -1.64 10.75
C SER A 34 -9.96 -1.57 9.36
N LEU A 35 -10.12 -2.70 8.68
CA LEU A 35 -10.77 -2.78 7.37
C LEU A 35 -12.23 -2.33 7.42
N LYS A 36 -12.95 -2.68 8.49
CA LYS A 36 -14.32 -2.24 8.70
C LYS A 36 -14.38 -0.75 9.01
N ASP A 37 -13.60 -0.30 9.98
CA ASP A 37 -13.73 1.04 10.56
C ASP A 37 -13.16 2.14 9.65
N ASN A 38 -12.05 1.87 8.96
CA ASN A 38 -11.35 2.86 8.14
C ASN A 38 -11.72 2.81 6.65
N TYR A 39 -12.27 1.68 6.18
CA TYR A 39 -12.46 1.43 4.75
C TYR A 39 -13.83 0.86 4.37
N ASP A 40 -14.76 0.74 5.35
CA ASP A 40 -16.10 0.17 5.16
C ASP A 40 -16.10 -1.23 4.50
N LYS A 41 -15.06 -2.02 4.80
CA LYS A 41 -14.90 -3.40 4.31
C LYS A 41 -15.13 -4.40 5.44
N ALA A 42 -16.38 -4.73 5.68
CA ALA A 42 -16.80 -5.72 6.67
C ALA A 42 -16.64 -7.17 6.17
N TRP A 43 -15.43 -7.59 5.83
CA TRP A 43 -15.20 -8.98 5.39
C TRP A 43 -15.23 -9.98 6.54
N GLU A 44 -15.65 -11.19 6.22
CA GLU A 44 -15.65 -12.29 7.17
C GLU A 44 -14.23 -12.78 7.50
N PRO A 45 -13.99 -13.33 8.70
CA PRO A 45 -12.65 -13.75 9.13
C PRO A 45 -11.91 -14.67 8.14
N PRO A 46 -12.54 -15.68 7.50
CA PRO A 46 -11.86 -16.53 6.52
C PRO A 46 -11.34 -15.75 5.30
N THR A 47 -12.06 -14.70 4.90
CA THR A 47 -11.69 -13.84 3.77
C THR A 47 -10.43 -13.04 4.09
N VAL A 48 -10.37 -12.41 5.28
CA VAL A 48 -9.18 -11.68 5.73
C VAL A 48 -7.98 -12.63 5.87
N CYS A 49 -8.17 -13.82 6.43
CA CYS A 49 -7.13 -14.85 6.50
C CYS A 49 -6.63 -15.26 5.10
N THR A 50 -7.52 -15.34 4.11
CA THR A 50 -7.15 -15.66 2.72
C THR A 50 -6.26 -14.57 2.13
N PHE A 51 -6.58 -13.29 2.35
CA PHE A 51 -5.73 -12.20 1.89
C PHE A 51 -4.37 -12.23 2.57
N LEU A 52 -4.32 -12.43 3.89
CA LEU A 52 -3.06 -12.52 4.63
C LEU A 52 -2.17 -13.66 4.12
N ALA A 53 -2.73 -14.84 3.86
CA ALA A 53 -1.97 -15.95 3.29
C ALA A 53 -1.40 -15.64 1.89
N ARG A 54 -2.13 -14.89 1.05
CA ARG A 54 -1.65 -14.47 -0.27
C ARG A 54 -0.59 -13.38 -0.18
N ILE A 55 -0.75 -12.42 0.72
CA ILE A 55 0.23 -11.37 0.97
C ILE A 55 1.54 -11.99 1.49
N GLU A 56 1.44 -12.97 2.38
CA GLU A 56 2.59 -13.75 2.89
C GLU A 56 3.27 -14.54 1.77
N SER A 57 2.52 -15.25 0.92
CA SER A 57 3.11 -16.03 -0.19
C SER A 57 3.82 -15.16 -1.23
N LYS A 58 3.34 -13.93 -1.42
CA LYS A 58 3.99 -12.90 -2.23
C LYS A 58 5.20 -12.26 -1.54
N GLY A 59 5.35 -12.44 -0.22
CA GLY A 59 6.52 -12.03 0.56
C GLY A 59 6.47 -10.61 1.11
N TYR A 60 5.27 -10.01 1.25
CA TYR A 60 5.14 -8.65 1.80
C TYR A 60 4.95 -8.63 3.31
N ILE A 61 4.56 -9.75 3.92
CA ILE A 61 4.42 -9.88 5.37
C ILE A 61 5.08 -11.16 5.86
N SER A 62 5.45 -11.16 7.14
CA SER A 62 5.79 -12.36 7.88
C SER A 62 4.79 -12.60 8.99
N VAL A 63 4.53 -13.86 9.29
CA VAL A 63 3.66 -14.27 10.40
C VAL A 63 4.49 -14.75 11.59
N ARG A 64 4.12 -14.32 12.80
CA ARG A 64 4.73 -14.77 14.05
C ARG A 64 3.64 -15.16 15.04
N ARG A 65 3.92 -16.13 15.91
CA ARG A 65 2.99 -16.48 17.00
C ARG A 65 2.97 -15.36 18.03
N LYS A 66 1.79 -15.06 18.59
CA LYS A 66 1.67 -14.15 19.72
C LYS A 66 2.54 -14.64 20.90
N PRO A 67 3.19 -13.73 21.64
CA PRO A 67 3.94 -14.09 22.83
C PRO A 67 3.11 -14.87 23.84
N ARG A 68 3.76 -15.75 24.61
CA ARG A 68 3.09 -16.45 25.71
C ARG A 68 2.58 -15.41 26.72
N GLY A 69 1.30 -15.51 27.09
CA GLY A 69 0.64 -14.59 28.04
C GLY A 69 -0.29 -13.54 27.39
N THR A 70 -0.26 -13.34 26.07
CA THR A 70 -1.16 -12.40 25.37
C THR A 70 -2.30 -13.09 24.59
N GLY A 71 -2.54 -14.37 24.91
CA GLY A 71 -3.55 -15.21 24.27
C GLY A 71 -3.01 -16.04 23.09
N LYS A 72 -3.88 -16.88 22.51
CA LYS A 72 -3.56 -17.65 21.31
C LYS A 72 -3.74 -16.78 20.06
N GLY A 73 -2.86 -16.92 19.08
CA GLY A 73 -3.01 -16.28 17.79
C GLY A 73 -1.70 -15.96 17.09
N TYR A 74 -1.81 -15.22 15.99
CA TYR A 74 -0.70 -14.78 15.17
C TYR A 74 -0.68 -13.25 15.06
N LEU A 75 0.51 -12.74 14.76
CA LEU A 75 0.81 -11.36 14.45
C LEU A 75 1.43 -11.30 13.06
N TYR A 76 1.04 -10.30 12.30
CA TYR A 76 1.49 -10.06 10.94
C TYR A 76 2.35 -8.80 10.92
N HIS A 77 3.56 -8.95 10.40
CA HIS A 77 4.58 -7.90 10.34
C HIS A 77 4.91 -7.59 8.88
N PRO A 78 4.90 -6.31 8.45
CA PRO A 78 5.25 -5.94 7.09
C PRO A 78 6.76 -6.13 6.86
N LEU A 79 7.13 -6.76 5.74
CA LEU A 79 8.53 -7.00 5.35
C LEU A 79 9.10 -5.87 4.48
N MET A 80 8.27 -4.89 4.13
CA MET A 80 8.60 -3.71 3.36
C MET A 80 7.80 -2.54 3.93
N ASP A 81 8.38 -1.36 4.00
CA ASP A 81 7.65 -0.15 4.38
C ASP A 81 6.77 0.37 3.23
N GLU A 82 5.76 1.17 3.56
CA GLU A 82 4.82 1.71 2.58
C GLU A 82 5.51 2.62 1.55
N ALA A 83 6.53 3.38 1.96
CA ALA A 83 7.22 4.32 1.09
C ALA A 83 7.99 3.59 -0.02
N ALA A 84 8.71 2.53 0.32
CA ALA A 84 9.41 1.66 -0.62
C ALA A 84 8.44 0.94 -1.56
N TYR A 85 7.28 0.50 -1.07
CA TYR A 85 6.25 -0.08 -1.93
C TYR A 85 5.73 0.96 -2.94
N ARG A 86 5.42 2.18 -2.47
CA ARG A 86 4.96 3.29 -3.33
C ARG A 86 5.99 3.68 -4.37
N GLU A 87 7.27 3.76 -4.01
CA GLU A 87 8.35 4.06 -4.94
C GLU A 87 8.47 3.00 -6.04
N GLN A 88 8.38 1.71 -5.67
CA GLN A 88 8.40 0.62 -6.64
C GLN A 88 7.18 0.65 -7.58
N LEU A 89 6.00 0.95 -7.04
CA LEU A 89 4.78 1.11 -7.82
C LEU A 89 4.90 2.27 -8.81
N GLN A 90 5.35 3.43 -8.32
CA GLN A 90 5.59 4.61 -9.15
C GLN A 90 6.57 4.28 -10.28
N LYS A 91 7.72 3.66 -9.97
CA LYS A 91 8.72 3.31 -10.99
C LYS A 91 8.13 2.39 -12.06
N LYS A 92 7.42 1.32 -11.66
CA LYS A 92 6.78 0.40 -12.62
C LYS A 92 5.73 1.11 -13.48
N LEU A 93 4.93 2.00 -12.90
CA LEU A 93 3.95 2.79 -13.64
C LEU A 93 4.63 3.70 -14.68
N MET A 94 5.67 4.42 -14.26
CA MET A 94 6.44 5.33 -15.12
C MET A 94 7.13 4.59 -16.26
N ASP A 95 7.75 3.45 -15.97
CA ASP A 95 8.47 2.63 -16.96
C ASP A 95 7.50 1.99 -17.97
N ALA A 96 6.29 1.59 -17.53
CA ALA A 96 5.35 0.87 -18.38
C ALA A 96 4.47 1.76 -19.27
N TRP A 97 4.14 2.97 -18.81
CA TRP A 97 3.12 3.80 -19.46
C TRP A 97 3.57 5.21 -19.83
N PHE A 98 4.66 5.70 -19.25
CA PHE A 98 5.08 7.09 -19.41
C PHE A 98 6.51 7.23 -19.95
N ASP A 99 7.18 6.14 -20.31
CA ASP A 99 8.56 6.10 -20.80
C ASP A 99 9.54 6.85 -19.85
N GLY A 100 9.26 6.83 -18.54
CA GLY A 100 10.02 7.57 -17.53
C GLY A 100 9.80 9.10 -17.53
N SER A 101 8.90 9.62 -18.37
CA SER A 101 8.63 11.06 -18.49
C SER A 101 7.60 11.54 -17.47
N ILE A 102 8.06 12.23 -16.43
CA ILE A 102 7.20 12.88 -15.44
C ILE A 102 6.28 13.91 -16.11
N SER A 103 6.76 14.65 -17.12
CA SER A 103 5.94 15.62 -17.85
C SER A 103 4.73 14.96 -18.52
N ARG A 104 4.89 13.78 -19.13
CA ARG A 104 3.76 13.04 -19.73
C ARG A 104 2.75 12.54 -18.69
N PHE A 105 3.26 12.09 -17.54
CA PHE A 105 2.40 11.71 -16.41
C PHE A 105 1.55 12.92 -15.96
N VAL A 106 2.18 14.07 -15.76
CA VAL A 106 1.50 15.31 -15.36
C VAL A 106 0.52 15.78 -16.43
N GLU A 107 0.90 15.79 -17.71
CA GLU A 107 -0.01 16.14 -18.82
C GLU A 107 -1.26 15.25 -18.84
N THR A 108 -1.09 13.94 -18.66
CA THR A 108 -2.21 12.99 -18.63
C THR A 108 -3.11 13.23 -17.42
N TYR A 109 -2.52 13.43 -16.24
CA TYR A 109 -3.25 13.68 -15.00
C TYR A 109 -4.05 15.00 -15.06
N LEU A 110 -3.41 16.10 -15.49
CA LEU A 110 -4.02 17.41 -15.60
C LEU A 110 -5.01 17.53 -16.76
N GLY A 111 -4.83 16.77 -17.84
CA GLY A 111 -5.80 16.71 -18.94
C GLY A 111 -7.17 16.17 -18.50
N SER A 112 -7.20 15.33 -17.45
CA SER A 112 -8.42 14.74 -16.90
C SER A 112 -9.03 15.49 -15.70
N GLU A 113 -8.26 16.32 -14.98
CA GLU A 113 -8.72 16.96 -13.73
C GLU A 113 -8.47 18.47 -13.67
N LYS A 114 -9.39 19.21 -13.04
CA LYS A 114 -9.15 20.60 -12.65
C LYS A 114 -8.38 20.63 -11.35
N ILE A 115 -7.13 21.09 -11.38
CA ILE A 115 -6.36 21.39 -10.17
C ILE A 115 -6.73 22.78 -9.63
N SER A 116 -6.66 22.94 -8.31
CA SER A 116 -6.83 24.25 -7.68
C SER A 116 -5.66 25.18 -8.00
N GLU A 117 -5.87 26.49 -7.90
CA GLU A 117 -4.78 27.48 -8.04
C GLU A 117 -3.67 27.26 -7.01
N GLU A 118 -4.03 26.84 -5.80
CA GLU A 118 -3.09 26.49 -4.73
C GLU A 118 -2.20 25.32 -5.13
N GLU A 119 -2.78 24.23 -5.63
CA GLU A 119 -2.02 23.05 -6.07
C GLU A 119 -1.16 23.36 -7.30
N ALA A 120 -1.67 24.17 -8.23
CA ALA A 120 -0.89 24.66 -9.36
C ALA A 120 0.31 25.51 -8.93
N GLY A 121 0.13 26.36 -7.90
CA GLY A 121 1.20 27.15 -7.29
C GLY A 121 2.28 26.26 -6.68
N ARG A 122 1.86 25.27 -5.87
CA ARG A 122 2.77 24.31 -5.24
C ARG A 122 3.57 23.50 -6.28
N LEU A 123 2.94 23.05 -7.36
CA LEU A 123 3.62 22.35 -8.45
C LEU A 123 4.68 23.23 -9.14
N LYS A 124 4.38 24.51 -9.38
CA LYS A 124 5.35 25.46 -9.95
C LYS A 124 6.56 25.67 -9.04
N GLU A 125 6.34 25.78 -7.73
CA GLU A 125 7.43 25.90 -6.75
C GLU A 125 8.33 24.66 -6.75
N LEU A 126 7.73 23.46 -6.75
CA LEU A 126 8.48 22.20 -6.82
C LEU A 126 9.38 22.14 -8.06
N VAL A 127 8.84 22.44 -9.24
CA VAL A 127 9.61 22.44 -10.50
C VAL A 127 10.71 23.50 -10.49
N SER A 128 10.43 24.70 -9.96
CA SER A 128 11.41 25.78 -9.87
C SER A 128 12.56 25.46 -8.90
N GLY A 129 12.33 24.56 -7.93
CA GLY A 129 13.33 24.07 -6.98
C GLY A 129 14.23 22.94 -7.52
N LEU A 130 13.89 22.33 -8.65
CA LEU A 130 14.73 21.30 -9.28
C LEU A 130 15.85 21.99 -10.07
N LYS A 131 17.08 21.93 -9.53
CA LYS A 131 18.31 22.31 -10.24
C LYS A 131 18.95 21.11 -10.92
#